data_AF-A0A4R4SA33-F1
#
_entry.id   AF-A0A4R4SA33-F1
#
_cell.length_a   1.000
_cell.length_b   1.000
_cell.length_c   1.000
_cell.angle_alpha   90.00
_cell.angle_beta   90.00
_cell.angle_gamma   90.00
#
_symmetry.space_group_name_H-M   'P 1'
#
loop_
_entity.id
_entity.type
_entity.pdbx_description
1 polymer ?
#
loop_
_entity_poly.entity_id
_entity_poly.type
_entity_poly.pdbx_seq_one_letter_code
_entity_poly.pdbx_strand_id
1 'polypeptide(L)'
;MDDAEKALAALDKTTTQFRRTEKAHNAARDAATEAVITALRAGARPTEVTNRSPFSPAHVRNLARENGIEPARKGRPAPKDSDHD
;
A
#
# COMPACT_ATOMS: atom_id res chain seq x y z
N MET A 1 -11.68 -34.56 -28.43
CA MET A 1 -11.16 -33.63 -27.41
C MET A 1 -10.94 -34.45 -26.17
N ASP A 2 -9.70 -34.89 -25.99
CA ASP A 2 -9.28 -35.72 -24.88
C ASP A 2 -9.42 -34.97 -23.55
N ASP A 3 -9.69 -35.69 -22.46
CA ASP A 3 -9.89 -35.06 -21.16
C ASP A 3 -8.64 -34.33 -20.65
N ALA A 4 -7.45 -34.77 -21.10
CA ALA A 4 -6.19 -34.08 -20.87
C ALA A 4 -6.17 -32.68 -21.52
N GLU A 5 -6.66 -32.56 -22.75
CA GLU A 5 -6.72 -31.29 -23.48
C GLU A 5 -7.66 -30.30 -22.80
N LYS A 6 -8.82 -30.79 -22.31
CA LYS A 6 -9.76 -29.98 -21.53
C LYS A 6 -9.16 -29.49 -20.20
N ALA A 7 -8.43 -30.36 -19.50
CA ALA A 7 -7.77 -30.01 -18.25
C ALA A 7 -6.70 -28.93 -18.45
N LEU A 8 -5.90 -29.04 -19.52
CA LEU A 8 -4.90 -28.03 -19.87
C LEU A 8 -5.55 -26.70 -20.26
N ALA A 9 -6.62 -26.71 -21.06
CA ALA A 9 -7.35 -25.49 -21.41
C ALA A 9 -7.95 -24.79 -20.18
N ALA A 10 -8.43 -25.55 -19.18
CA ALA A 10 -8.91 -25.00 -17.92
C ALA A 10 -7.76 -24.39 -17.09
N LEU A 11 -6.60 -25.03 -17.07
CA LEU A 11 -5.40 -24.52 -16.40
C LEU A 11 -4.92 -23.20 -17.04
N ASP A 12 -4.90 -23.12 -18.37
CA ASP A 12 -4.49 -21.90 -19.07
C ASP A 12 -5.42 -20.73 -18.76
N LYS A 13 -6.73 -20.99 -18.74
CA LYS A 13 -7.75 -19.99 -18.40
C LYS A 13 -7.57 -19.48 -16.98
N THR A 14 -7.42 -20.38 -16.01
CA THR A 14 -7.24 -20.02 -14.59
C THR A 14 -5.93 -19.29 -14.35
N THR A 15 -4.83 -19.73 -14.99
CA THR A 15 -3.53 -19.06 -14.94
C THR A 15 -3.57 -17.66 -15.54
N THR A 16 -4.28 -17.48 -16.65
CA THR A 16 -4.47 -16.17 -17.28
C THR A 16 -5.24 -15.23 -16.35
N GLN A 17 -6.30 -15.72 -15.71
CA GLN A 17 -7.06 -14.95 -14.73
C GLN A 17 -6.20 -14.58 -13.53
N PHE A 18 -5.42 -15.53 -12.99
CA PHE A 18 -4.50 -15.30 -11.88
C PHE A 18 -3.50 -14.19 -12.20
N ARG A 19 -2.80 -14.26 -13.34
CA ARG A 19 -1.83 -13.24 -13.78
C ARG A 19 -2.50 -11.87 -13.95
N ARG A 20 -3.74 -11.83 -14.46
CA ARG A 20 -4.50 -10.58 -14.58
C ARG A 20 -4.81 -9.97 -13.21
N THR A 21 -5.25 -10.78 -12.25
CA THR A 21 -5.54 -10.30 -10.90
C THR A 21 -4.28 -9.87 -10.17
N GLU A 22 -3.18 -10.59 -10.35
CA GLU A 22 -1.88 -10.24 -9.79
C GLU A 22 -1.39 -8.90 -10.35
N LYS A 23 -1.53 -8.69 -11.67
CA LYS A 23 -1.21 -7.40 -12.29
C LYS A 23 -2.06 -6.26 -11.73
N ALA A 24 -3.36 -6.47 -11.55
CA ALA A 24 -4.25 -5.47 -10.95
C ALA A 24 -3.90 -5.18 -9.49
N HIS A 25 -3.58 -6.21 -8.71
CA HIS A 25 -3.12 -6.09 -7.33
C HIS A 25 -1.81 -5.31 -7.24
N ASN A 26 -0.84 -5.61 -8.10
CA ASN A 26 0.44 -4.91 -8.13
C ASN A 26 0.25 -3.43 -8.51
N ALA A 27 -0.57 -3.13 -9.52
CA ALA A 27 -0.90 -1.75 -9.89
C ALA A 27 -1.59 -0.99 -8.74
N ALA A 28 -2.51 -1.64 -8.01
CA ALA A 28 -3.15 -1.04 -6.84
C ALA A 28 -2.14 -0.79 -5.70
N ARG A 29 -1.19 -1.70 -5.49
CA ARG A 29 -0.12 -1.56 -4.51
C ARG A 29 0.82 -0.42 -4.86
N ASP A 30 1.17 -0.26 -6.13
CA ASP A 30 2.02 0.84 -6.62
C ASP A 30 1.32 2.18 -6.42
N ALA A 31 0.05 2.29 -6.81
CA ALA A 31 -0.76 3.48 -6.57
C ALA A 31 -0.88 3.84 -5.08
N ALA A 32 -1.06 2.84 -4.20
CA ALA A 32 -1.07 3.06 -2.76
C ALA A 32 0.28 3.56 -2.23
N THR A 33 1.39 3.06 -2.79
CA THR A 33 2.76 3.49 -2.44
C THR A 33 2.99 4.95 -2.82
N GLU A 34 2.59 5.35 -4.03
CA GLU A 34 2.68 6.74 -4.51
C GLU A 34 1.84 7.69 -3.64
N ALA A 35 0.62 7.29 -3.27
CA ALA A 35 -0.24 8.06 -2.38
C ALA A 35 0.40 8.27 -0.99
N VAL A 36 1.02 7.23 -0.44
CA VAL A 36 1.77 7.30 0.82
C VAL A 36 2.94 8.28 0.73
N ILE A 37 3.76 8.18 -0.32
CA ILE A 37 4.88 9.09 -0.54
C ILE A 37 4.39 10.54 -0.67
N THR A 38 3.31 10.75 -1.42
CA THR A 38 2.69 12.07 -1.60
C THR A 38 2.21 12.66 -0.27
N ALA A 39 1.52 11.86 0.55
CA ALA A 39 1.07 12.30 1.87
C ALA A 39 2.24 12.65 2.81
N LEU A 40 3.29 11.82 2.81
CA LEU A 40 4.49 12.08 3.59
C LEU A 40 5.22 13.36 3.14
N ARG A 41 5.33 13.59 1.83
CA ARG A 41 5.91 14.83 1.27
C ARG A 41 5.09 16.07 1.62
N ALA A 42 3.76 15.92 1.73
CA ALA A 42 2.87 16.97 2.19
C ALA A 42 2.98 17.26 3.70
N GLY A 43 3.81 16.51 4.43
CA GLY A 43 4.05 16.71 5.87
C GLY A 43 3.12 15.90 6.78
N ALA A 44 2.33 14.97 6.25
CA ALA A 44 1.51 14.09 7.08
C ALA A 44 2.37 13.24 8.01
N ARG A 45 1.87 12.96 9.22
CA ARG A 45 2.63 12.19 10.20
C ARG A 45 2.68 10.72 9.77
N PRO A 46 3.84 10.03 9.88
CA PRO A 46 3.94 8.62 9.49
C PRO A 46 2.88 7.71 10.14
N THR A 47 2.47 8.00 11.38
CA THR A 47 1.40 7.26 12.08
C THR A 47 0.04 7.41 11.41
N GLU A 48 -0.33 8.63 10.99
CA GLU A 48 -1.60 8.89 10.30
C GLU A 48 -1.62 8.21 8.93
N VAL A 49 -0.51 8.28 8.20
CA VAL A 49 -0.34 7.62 6.91
C VAL A 49 -0.46 6.10 7.07
N THR A 50 0.17 5.53 8.09
CA THR A 50 0.08 4.09 8.39
C THR A 50 -1.36 3.66 8.62
N ASN A 51 -2.11 4.38 9.47
CA ASN A 51 -3.50 4.06 9.80
C ASN A 51 -4.46 4.12 8.60
N ARG A 52 -4.07 4.84 7.54
CA ARG A 52 -4.87 5.03 6.31
C ARG A 52 -4.35 4.22 5.13
N SER A 53 -3.27 3.48 5.30
CA SER A 53 -2.61 2.72 4.23
C SER A 53 -2.70 1.21 4.50
N PRO A 54 -2.57 0.37 3.46
CA PRO A 54 -2.47 -1.08 3.63
C PRO A 54 -1.09 -1.53 4.16
N PHE A 55 -0.21 -0.60 4.53
CA PHE A 55 1.19 -0.90 4.86
C PHE A 55 1.48 -0.87 6.35
N SER A 56 2.51 -1.63 6.75
CA SER A 56 2.98 -1.62 8.12
C SER A 56 3.69 -0.30 8.47
N PRO A 57 3.71 0.10 9.75
CA PRO A 57 4.43 1.30 10.18
C PRO A 57 5.94 1.27 9.83
N ALA A 58 6.55 0.09 9.82
CA ALA A 58 7.94 -0.07 9.43
C ALA A 58 8.14 0.22 7.94
N HIS A 59 7.24 -0.28 7.08
CA HIS A 59 7.30 -0.05 5.64
C HIS A 59 7.13 1.43 5.28
N VAL A 60 6.16 2.12 5.87
CA VAL A 60 5.94 3.57 5.66
C VAL A 60 7.18 4.40 6.05
N ARG A 61 7.85 4.05 7.16
CA ARG A 61 9.09 4.74 7.58
C ARG A 61 10.25 4.48 6.63
N ASN A 62 10.35 3.28 6.06
CA ASN A 62 11.36 2.97 5.06
C ASN A 62 11.10 3.76 3.78
N LEU A 63 9.85 3.80 3.30
CA LEU A 63 9.47 4.63 2.15
C LEU A 63 9.83 6.10 2.33
N ALA A 64 9.60 6.65 3.53
CA ALA A 64 10.00 8.02 3.85
C ALA A 64 11.52 8.23 3.69
N ARG A 65 12.33 7.34 4.29
CA ARG A 65 13.79 7.41 4.25
C ARG A 65 14.35 7.25 2.84
N GLU A 66 13.86 6.27 2.09
CA GLU A 66 14.27 6.00 0.70
C GLU A 66 13.96 7.17 -0.24
N ASN A 67 12.89 7.92 0.05
CA ASN A 67 12.49 9.10 -0.72
C ASN A 67 13.05 10.43 -0.16
N GLY A 68 14.00 10.38 0.79
CA GLY A 68 14.62 11.57 1.37
C GLY A 68 13.66 12.45 2.18
N ILE A 69 12.52 11.89 2.62
CA ILE A 69 11.54 12.61 3.43
C ILE A 69 12.05 12.60 4.87
N GLU A 70 12.44 13.77 5.37
CA GLU A 70 12.88 13.90 6.76
C GLU A 70 11.79 13.40 7.71
N PRO A 71 12.14 12.59 8.72
CA PRO A 71 11.18 12.20 9.74
C PRO A 71 10.59 13.47 10.36
N ALA A 72 9.25 13.53 10.44
CA ALA A 72 8.57 14.57 11.20
C ALA A 72 9.28 14.70 12.55
N ARG A 73 9.84 15.88 12.83
CA ARG A 73 10.65 16.13 14.03
C ARG A 73 9.91 15.58 15.24
N LYS A 74 10.63 14.86 16.11
CA LYS A 74 10.09 14.34 17.38
C LYS A 74 9.70 15.54 18.26
N GLY A 75 8.50 16.07 18.04
CA GLY A 75 8.10 17.38 18.53
C GLY A 75 6.62 17.38 18.83
N ARG A 76 6.32 17.13 20.11
CA ARG A 76 5.04 17.28 20.81
C ARG A 76 3.91 16.30 20.37
N PRO A 77 3.26 15.59 21.30
CA PRO A 77 2.00 14.93 21.00
C PRO A 77 1.03 15.97 20.42
N ALA A 78 0.24 15.58 19.42
CA ALA A 78 -0.86 16.41 18.96
C ALA A 78 -1.71 16.80 20.19
N PRO A 79 -2.16 18.06 20.31
CA PRO A 79 -3.14 18.38 21.34
C PRO A 79 -4.29 17.39 21.17
N LYS A 80 -4.58 16.64 22.22
CA LYS A 80 -5.84 15.92 22.28
C LYS A 80 -6.89 17.01 22.23
N ASP A 81 -7.81 16.95 21.28
CA ASP A 81 -9.02 17.78 21.33
C ASP A 81 -9.67 17.49 22.68
N SER A 82 -9.40 18.36 23.63
CA SER A 82 -10.16 18.53 24.85
C SER A 82 -11.48 19.17 24.44
N ASP A 83 -12.54 18.59 24.99
CA ASP A 83 -13.89 19.13 25.14
C ASP A 83 -14.91 18.84 24.01
N HIS A 84 -15.79 17.88 24.30
CA HIS A 84 -17.24 18.15 24.26
C HIS A 84 -17.99 17.37 25.36
N ASP A 85 -18.64 18.17 26.22
CA ASP A 85 -19.65 17.95 27.27
C ASP A 85 -19.42 16.94 28.41
#